data_AF-A0A7C4G1X2-F1
#
_entry.id   AF-A0A7C4G1X2-F1
#
_cell.length_a   1.000
_cell.length_b   1.000
_cell.length_c   1.000
_cell.angle_alpha   90.00
_cell.angle_beta   90.00
_cell.angle_gamma   90.00
#
_symmetry.space_group_name_H-M   'P 1'
#
loop_
_entity.id
_entity.type
_entity.pdbx_description
1 polymer ?
#
loop_
_entity_poly.entity_id
_entity_poly.type
_entity_poly.pdbx_seq_one_letter_code
_entity_poly.pdbx_strand_id
1 'polypeptide(L)'
;MVSQDRGPDPLPGSAEAPVTAELRQIGVVRSGVRERKQMPSLGAPAVIEIFAEYAAGLLRFEKHSHIWVLAWLDQAERDVLQVTPRGVADKSPAGLHGVFAVRSPVRPNPIGLTACRVLARDQGEIHVDRLDFLEGTPIIDIKPYFVTRDAILAANNAQIGKPASPEALKESLRLQALHFHGEDCAALERTVEAIWSFRDSVLNGSEPAVWDITVPLHRGCVVDAAIGMTRATPGRGSLKFHSEDVLLIRHEGREHRFEL
;
A
#
# COMPACT_ATOMS: atom_id res chain seq x y z
N MET A 1 34.27 -7.94 -27.83
CA MET A 1 33.69 -6.57 -27.90
C MET A 1 32.27 -6.67 -27.40
N VAL A 2 32.03 -6.26 -26.16
CA VAL A 2 30.70 -6.30 -25.54
C VAL A 2 29.95 -5.06 -26.00
N SER A 3 28.90 -5.28 -26.80
CA SER A 3 27.95 -4.26 -27.21
C SER A 3 27.29 -3.68 -25.96
N GLN A 4 27.66 -2.45 -25.59
CA GLN A 4 26.92 -1.66 -24.62
C GLN A 4 25.63 -1.25 -25.32
N ASP A 5 24.55 -1.95 -24.98
CA ASP A 5 23.20 -1.65 -25.43
C ASP A 5 22.83 -0.27 -24.84
N ARG A 6 22.88 0.76 -25.67
CA ARG A 6 22.50 2.12 -25.27
C ARG A 6 20.99 2.10 -25.11
N GLY A 7 20.52 2.51 -23.93
CA GLY A 7 19.09 2.74 -23.68
C GLY A 7 18.49 3.70 -24.71
N PRO A 8 17.15 3.76 -24.81
CA PRO A 8 16.47 4.55 -25.82
C PRO A 8 16.92 6.01 -25.81
N ASP A 9 17.02 6.60 -27.01
CA ASP A 9 17.39 8.01 -27.19
C ASP A 9 16.50 8.93 -26.34
N PRO A 10 17.05 10.04 -25.80
CA PRO A 10 16.27 11.01 -25.04
C PRO A 10 15.11 11.51 -25.89
N LEU A 11 13.91 11.55 -25.30
CA LEU A 11 12.77 12.20 -25.94
C LEU A 11 13.13 13.66 -26.27
N PRO A 12 12.79 14.16 -27.46
CA PRO A 12 13.06 15.55 -27.82
C PRO A 12 12.36 16.49 -26.82
N GLY A 13 13.15 17.29 -26.11
CA GLY A 13 12.71 18.08 -24.97
C GLY A 13 12.12 19.44 -25.35
N SER A 14 11.00 19.80 -24.72
CA SER A 14 10.57 21.19 -24.56
C SER A 14 11.54 21.91 -23.63
N ALA A 15 12.22 22.93 -24.16
CA ALA A 15 13.30 23.66 -23.51
C ALA A 15 12.81 24.70 -22.49
N GLU A 16 12.36 24.26 -21.32
CA GLU A 16 12.29 25.12 -20.13
C GLU A 16 13.11 24.48 -19.00
N ALA A 17 13.91 25.32 -18.32
CA ALA A 17 14.69 24.87 -17.18
C ALA A 17 13.74 24.38 -16.06
N PRO A 18 14.09 23.30 -15.35
CA PRO A 18 13.22 22.77 -14.30
C PRO A 18 12.97 23.82 -13.21
N VAL A 19 11.70 24.04 -12.88
CA VAL A 19 11.32 24.89 -11.74
C VAL A 19 11.82 24.25 -10.46
N THR A 20 12.65 24.98 -9.71
CA THR A 20 13.13 24.55 -8.39
C THR A 20 12.21 25.12 -7.32
N ALA A 21 11.78 24.28 -6.37
CA ALA A 21 10.98 24.67 -5.22
C ALA A 21 11.71 24.31 -3.93
N GLU A 22 11.64 25.19 -2.94
CA GLU A 22 12.13 24.93 -1.59
C GLU A 22 10.99 24.38 -0.72
N LEU A 23 11.22 23.24 -0.07
CA LEU A 23 10.26 22.63 0.84
C LEU A 23 10.56 23.06 2.27
N ARG A 24 9.51 23.39 3.03
CA ARG A 24 9.60 23.65 4.46
C ARG A 24 9.22 22.40 5.23
N GLN A 25 10.06 22.01 6.18
CA GLN A 25 9.69 21.00 7.17
C GLN A 25 8.65 21.60 8.13
N ILE A 26 7.50 20.93 8.27
CA ILE A 26 6.40 21.37 9.12
C ILE A 26 6.29 20.59 10.43
N GLY A 27 7.04 19.50 10.54
CA GLY A 27 7.02 18.62 11.68
C GLY A 27 8.00 17.47 11.54
N VAL A 28 7.90 16.52 12.46
CA VAL A 28 8.80 15.37 12.54
C VAL A 28 8.04 14.12 13.00
N VAL A 29 8.48 12.96 12.51
CA VAL A 29 7.99 11.66 12.98
C VAL A 29 8.66 11.29 14.29
N ARG A 30 7.86 10.88 15.27
CA ARG A 30 8.27 10.23 16.50
C ARG A 30 7.80 8.77 16.48
N SER A 31 8.73 7.82 16.49
CA SER A 31 8.42 6.39 16.49
C SER A 31 9.51 5.56 17.15
N GLY A 32 9.19 4.31 17.50
CA GLY A 32 10.18 3.35 17.99
C GLY A 32 11.13 2.82 16.91
N VAL A 33 10.89 3.11 15.63
CA VAL A 33 11.58 2.49 14.50
C VAL A 33 12.67 3.42 13.96
N ARG A 34 13.93 3.07 14.21
CA ARG A 34 15.09 3.88 13.79
C ARG A 34 15.78 3.36 12.53
N GLU A 35 15.62 2.09 12.22
CA GLU A 35 16.28 1.46 11.07
C GLU A 35 15.26 0.91 10.06
N ARG A 36 15.52 1.09 8.76
CA ARG A 36 14.66 0.61 7.67
C ARG A 36 14.38 -0.89 7.71
N LYS A 37 15.30 -1.70 8.28
CA LYS A 37 15.15 -3.16 8.41
C LYS A 37 14.18 -3.57 9.51
N GLN A 38 13.93 -2.68 10.48
CA GLN A 38 13.03 -2.91 11.61
C GLN A 38 11.59 -2.49 11.29
N MET A 39 11.38 -1.68 10.24
CA MET A 39 10.06 -1.21 9.84
C MET A 39 9.18 -2.39 9.37
N PRO A 40 8.02 -2.63 10.01
CA PRO A 40 7.06 -3.60 9.51
C PRO A 40 6.59 -3.25 8.10
N SER A 41 6.19 -4.24 7.32
CA SER A 41 5.83 -4.04 5.90
C SER A 41 4.68 -3.07 5.66
N LEU A 42 3.83 -2.85 6.66
CA LEU A 42 2.65 -1.99 6.60
C LEU A 42 2.72 -0.82 7.59
N GLY A 43 3.93 -0.46 8.05
CA GLY A 43 4.15 0.61 9.02
C GLY A 43 3.92 0.20 10.47
N ALA A 44 4.19 1.13 11.38
CA ALA A 44 4.06 0.96 12.82
C ALA A 44 3.36 2.18 13.45
N PRO A 45 2.82 2.06 14.68
CA PRO A 45 2.31 3.21 15.41
C PRO A 45 3.36 4.30 15.56
N ALA A 46 2.94 5.54 15.37
CA ALA A 46 3.82 6.70 15.42
C ALA A 46 3.06 7.95 15.88
N VAL A 47 3.81 8.98 16.22
CA VAL A 47 3.31 10.33 16.47
C VAL A 47 3.92 11.26 15.43
N ILE A 48 3.09 12.13 14.86
CA ILE A 48 3.55 13.24 14.02
C ILE A 48 3.52 14.50 14.88
N GLU A 49 4.68 15.03 15.18
CA GLU A 49 4.85 16.27 15.94
C GLU A 49 4.93 17.44 14.95
N ILE A 50 3.90 18.29 14.92
CA ILE A 50 3.86 19.51 14.12
C ILE A 50 4.53 20.64 14.89
N PHE A 51 5.43 21.37 14.23
CA PHE A 51 6.12 22.50 14.86
C PHE A 51 5.15 23.63 15.20
N ALA A 52 5.46 24.36 16.28
CA ALA A 52 4.57 25.33 16.89
C ALA A 52 4.09 26.42 15.90
N GLU A 53 4.96 26.86 14.99
CA GLU A 53 4.63 27.86 13.97
C GLU A 53 3.60 27.38 12.93
N TYR A 54 3.42 26.07 12.78
CA TYR A 54 2.45 25.46 11.86
C TYR A 54 1.20 24.92 12.58
N ALA A 55 1.16 24.94 13.91
CA ALA A 55 0.07 24.35 14.71
C ALA A 55 -1.31 24.92 14.37
N ALA A 56 -1.39 26.20 13.95
CA ALA A 56 -2.64 26.82 13.50
C ALA A 56 -3.27 26.10 12.28
N GLY A 57 -2.46 25.41 11.47
CA GLY A 57 -2.92 24.59 10.34
C GLY A 57 -3.75 23.37 10.76
N LEU A 58 -3.71 22.97 12.03
CA LEU A 58 -4.50 21.88 12.58
C LEU A 58 -5.91 22.30 13.03
N LEU A 59 -6.35 23.53 12.74
CA LEU A 59 -7.70 23.97 13.08
C LEU A 59 -8.75 23.02 12.46
N ARG A 60 -9.62 22.44 13.30
CA ARG A 60 -10.70 21.50 12.93
C ARG A 60 -10.24 20.16 12.34
N PHE A 61 -9.01 19.75 12.65
CA PHE A 61 -8.42 18.49 12.18
C PHE A 61 -9.22 17.25 12.60
N GLU A 62 -9.89 17.29 13.75
CA GLU A 62 -10.68 16.19 14.35
C GLU A 62 -11.85 15.69 13.50
N LYS A 63 -12.17 16.38 12.40
CA LYS A 63 -13.20 15.95 11.43
C LYS A 63 -12.77 14.77 10.56
N HIS A 64 -11.49 14.36 10.63
CA HIS A 64 -10.92 13.38 9.72
C HIS A 64 -10.39 12.17 10.51
N SER A 65 -10.87 10.97 10.14
CA SER A 65 -10.37 9.72 10.71
C SER A 65 -9.07 9.23 10.04
N HIS A 66 -8.83 9.68 8.81
CA HIS A 66 -7.67 9.29 8.01
C HIS A 66 -7.05 10.50 7.33
N ILE A 67 -5.73 10.44 7.17
CA ILE A 67 -4.94 11.49 6.54
C ILE A 67 -3.92 10.88 5.58
N TRP A 68 -3.52 11.67 4.58
CA TRP A 68 -2.25 11.52 3.89
C TRP A 68 -1.16 12.25 4.65
N VAL A 69 -0.03 11.58 4.83
CA VAL A 69 1.19 12.14 5.38
C VAL A 69 2.25 12.12 4.29
N LEU A 70 2.83 13.29 4.02
CA LEU A 70 3.94 13.43 3.11
C LEU A 70 5.20 13.73 3.93
N ALA A 71 6.25 12.97 3.66
CA ALA A 71 7.52 13.07 4.36
C ALA A 71 8.69 13.20 3.39
N TRP A 72 9.78 13.80 3.85
CA TRP A 72 11.03 13.87 3.09
C TRP A 72 11.98 12.75 3.53
N LEU A 73 12.28 11.81 2.65
CA LEU A 73 13.17 10.68 2.92
C LEU A 73 14.62 11.10 2.67
N ASP A 74 15.13 11.91 3.59
CA ASP A 74 16.46 12.56 3.58
C ASP A 74 17.65 11.64 3.30
N GLN A 75 17.56 10.35 3.65
CA GLN A 75 18.60 9.34 3.42
C GLN A 75 18.51 8.63 2.05
N ALA A 76 17.71 9.11 1.10
CA ALA A 76 17.55 8.47 -0.20
C ALA A 76 18.54 9.00 -1.25
N GLU A 77 19.04 8.10 -2.10
CA GLU A 77 19.76 8.48 -3.33
C GLU A 77 18.80 9.12 -4.33
N ARG A 78 19.20 10.26 -4.91
CA ARG A 78 18.30 11.10 -5.73
C ARG A 78 18.58 11.00 -7.24
N ASP A 79 19.79 10.61 -7.61
CA ASP A 79 20.22 10.56 -9.02
C ASP A 79 19.97 9.19 -9.67
N VAL A 80 19.46 8.23 -8.91
CA VAL A 80 19.13 6.87 -9.39
C VAL A 80 17.71 6.84 -9.93
N LEU A 81 17.56 6.38 -11.18
CA LEU A 81 16.28 6.30 -11.88
C LEU A 81 15.77 4.87 -12.09
N GLN A 82 16.58 3.87 -11.82
CA GLN A 82 16.21 2.45 -11.92
C GLN A 82 16.68 1.71 -10.68
N VAL A 83 15.83 0.84 -10.14
CA VAL A 83 16.12 0.04 -8.95
C VAL A 83 15.61 -1.39 -9.15
N THR A 84 16.15 -2.35 -8.39
CA THR A 84 15.52 -3.66 -8.23
C THR A 84 14.62 -3.63 -6.99
N PRO A 85 13.28 -3.70 -7.15
CA PRO A 85 12.36 -3.63 -6.02
C PRO A 85 12.54 -4.79 -5.03
N ARG A 86 12.04 -4.60 -3.80
CA ARG A 86 11.96 -5.70 -2.82
C ARG A 86 11.11 -6.84 -3.38
N GLY A 87 11.50 -8.08 -3.10
CA GLY A 87 10.80 -9.28 -3.57
C GLY A 87 11.09 -9.68 -5.02
N VAL A 88 11.77 -8.86 -5.82
CA VAL A 88 12.24 -9.26 -7.17
C VAL A 88 13.55 -10.03 -7.04
N ALA A 89 13.53 -11.31 -7.43
CA ALA A 89 14.68 -12.21 -7.30
C ALA A 89 15.77 -11.95 -8.35
N ASP A 90 15.36 -11.63 -9.59
CA ASP A 90 16.29 -11.31 -10.67
C ASP A 90 17.03 -10.00 -10.40
N LYS A 91 18.37 -10.07 -10.28
CA LYS A 91 19.26 -8.93 -10.04
C LYS A 91 19.95 -8.45 -11.33
N SER A 92 19.63 -9.05 -12.46
CA SER A 92 20.08 -8.61 -13.79
C SER A 92 19.29 -7.36 -14.25
N PRO A 93 19.67 -6.75 -15.38
CA PRO A 93 18.90 -5.65 -15.96
C PRO A 93 17.41 -5.96 -16.19
N ALA A 94 17.03 -7.23 -16.39
CA ALA A 94 15.63 -7.63 -16.57
C ALA A 94 14.78 -7.48 -15.29
N GLY A 95 15.40 -7.44 -14.11
CA GLY A 95 14.72 -7.18 -12.84
C GLY A 95 14.62 -5.70 -12.47
N LEU A 96 15.22 -4.80 -13.25
CA LEU A 96 15.18 -3.36 -12.99
C LEU A 96 13.81 -2.78 -13.31
N HIS A 97 13.36 -1.87 -12.44
CA HIS A 97 12.16 -1.08 -12.63
C HIS A 97 12.52 0.40 -12.52
N GLY A 98 11.90 1.24 -13.34
CA GLY A 98 12.03 2.68 -13.19
C GLY A 98 11.47 3.14 -11.84
N VAL A 99 12.09 4.11 -11.18
CA VAL A 99 11.67 4.59 -9.84
C VAL A 99 10.25 5.17 -9.81
N PHE A 100 9.69 5.54 -10.96
CA PHE A 100 8.31 5.99 -11.10
C PHE A 100 7.29 4.86 -11.31
N ALA A 101 7.74 3.65 -11.65
CA ALA A 101 6.91 2.45 -11.73
C ALA A 101 6.75 1.74 -10.37
N VAL A 102 7.50 2.18 -9.35
CA VAL A 102 7.54 1.55 -8.03
C VAL A 102 7.53 2.59 -6.91
N ARG A 103 7.32 2.13 -5.67
CA ARG A 103 7.31 2.99 -4.46
C ARG A 103 8.67 3.04 -3.76
N SER A 104 9.77 2.98 -4.52
CA SER A 104 11.12 3.06 -3.96
C SER A 104 11.37 4.42 -3.30
N PRO A 105 12.03 4.49 -2.12
CA PRO A 105 12.43 5.76 -1.53
C PRO A 105 13.49 6.49 -2.37
N VAL A 106 14.27 5.74 -3.17
CA VAL A 106 15.26 6.25 -4.13
C VAL A 106 14.53 6.83 -5.33
N ARG A 107 14.61 8.16 -5.50
CA ARG A 107 13.95 8.94 -6.56
C ARG A 107 14.42 10.41 -6.52
N PRO A 108 14.27 11.20 -7.61
CA PRO A 108 14.73 12.60 -7.66
C PRO A 108 14.22 13.51 -6.53
N ASN A 109 12.93 13.39 -6.20
CA ASN A 109 12.30 14.03 -5.06
C ASN A 109 11.81 12.93 -4.12
N PRO A 110 12.58 12.57 -3.07
CA PRO A 110 12.31 11.45 -2.18
C PRO A 110 11.16 11.74 -1.22
N ILE A 111 9.98 11.98 -1.77
CA ILE A 111 8.74 12.21 -1.03
C ILE A 111 8.11 10.86 -0.70
N GLY A 112 8.06 10.54 0.58
CA GLY A 112 7.23 9.47 1.13
C GLY A 112 5.76 9.90 1.15
N LEU A 113 4.85 8.93 0.97
CA LEU A 113 3.41 9.18 0.95
C LEU A 113 2.69 8.00 1.61
N THR A 114 2.01 8.26 2.73
CA THR A 114 1.31 7.21 3.48
C THR A 114 -0.06 7.68 3.93
N ALA A 115 -1.08 6.87 3.65
CA ALA A 115 -2.41 7.05 4.22
C ALA A 115 -2.45 6.31 5.54
N CYS A 116 -2.86 6.99 6.61
CA CYS A 116 -2.93 6.39 7.93
C CYS A 116 -4.17 6.83 8.70
N ARG A 117 -4.59 5.98 9.64
CA ARG A 117 -5.68 6.28 10.59
C ARG A 117 -5.15 7.14 11.72
N VAL A 118 -5.88 8.22 12.03
CA VAL A 118 -5.68 9.04 13.22
C VAL A 118 -6.31 8.32 14.42
N LEU A 119 -5.51 8.14 15.47
CA LEU A 119 -5.93 7.54 16.74
C LEU A 119 -6.35 8.62 17.73
N ALA A 120 -5.53 9.66 17.84
CA ALA A 120 -5.75 10.78 18.74
C ALA A 120 -4.99 12.01 18.23
N ARG A 121 -5.38 13.17 18.75
CA ARG A 121 -4.64 14.41 18.62
C ARG A 121 -4.51 15.03 20.00
N ASP A 122 -3.30 15.46 20.32
CA ASP A 122 -3.05 16.31 21.48
C ASP A 122 -2.20 17.51 21.05
N GLN A 123 -2.76 18.71 21.11
CA GLN A 123 -2.10 19.95 20.67
C GLN A 123 -1.54 19.87 19.23
N GLY A 124 -0.21 19.82 19.09
CA GLY A 124 0.55 19.68 17.85
C GLY A 124 0.93 18.24 17.50
N GLU A 125 0.57 17.26 18.33
CA GLU A 125 0.84 15.84 18.13
C GLU A 125 -0.36 15.13 17.51
N ILE A 126 -0.10 14.32 16.49
CA ILE A 126 -1.08 13.46 15.83
C ILE A 126 -0.64 12.01 16.01
N HIS A 127 -1.35 11.25 16.83
CA HIS A 127 -1.10 9.83 17.01
C HIS A 127 -1.75 9.05 15.88
N VAL A 128 -0.99 8.18 15.22
CA VAL A 128 -1.45 7.41 14.07
C VAL A 128 -1.17 5.92 14.25
N ASP A 129 -2.04 5.09 13.68
CA ASP A 129 -1.98 3.62 13.82
C ASP A 129 -0.78 3.02 13.08
N ARG A 130 -0.58 3.40 11.81
CA ARG A 130 0.46 2.82 10.95
C ARG A 130 1.09 3.87 10.07
N LEU A 131 2.37 4.14 10.30
CA LEU A 131 3.22 5.00 9.51
C LEU A 131 4.53 4.27 9.21
N ASP A 132 5.00 4.34 7.98
CA ASP A 132 6.21 3.66 7.49
C ASP A 132 7.42 4.59 7.37
N PHE A 133 7.44 5.64 8.20
CA PHE A 133 8.55 6.59 8.32
C PHE A 133 9.33 6.36 9.61
N LEU A 134 10.66 6.55 9.55
CA LEU A 134 11.56 6.35 10.68
C LEU A 134 11.44 7.48 11.70
N GLU A 135 11.86 7.23 12.93
CA GLU A 135 12.14 8.28 13.92
C GLU A 135 12.96 9.42 13.29
N GLY A 136 12.52 10.65 13.51
CA GLY A 136 13.20 11.84 13.01
C GLY A 136 12.89 12.19 11.56
N THR A 137 12.10 11.39 10.83
CA THR A 137 11.78 11.69 9.42
C THR A 137 11.05 13.04 9.31
N PRO A 138 11.53 13.99 8.48
CA PRO A 138 10.86 15.27 8.26
C PRO A 138 9.48 15.13 7.63
N ILE A 139 8.48 15.80 8.19
CA ILE A 139 7.15 15.95 7.59
C ILE A 139 7.12 17.21 6.76
N ILE A 140 6.58 17.11 5.54
CA ILE A 140 6.46 18.24 4.61
C ILE A 140 5.01 18.68 4.42
N ASP A 141 4.04 17.78 4.57
CA ASP A 141 2.63 18.11 4.37
C ASP A 141 1.70 17.04 4.97
N ILE A 142 0.47 17.45 5.32
CA ILE A 142 -0.60 16.58 5.78
C ILE A 142 -1.90 16.99 5.10
N LYS A 143 -2.65 16.01 4.59
CA LYS A 143 -3.95 16.25 3.94
C LYS A 143 -5.01 15.30 4.48
N PRO A 144 -6.28 15.73 4.59
CA PRO A 144 -7.36 14.80 4.87
C PRO A 144 -7.50 13.78 3.74
N TYR A 145 -7.77 12.53 4.11
CA TYR A 145 -8.14 11.48 3.15
C TYR A 145 -9.63 11.60 2.81
N PHE A 146 -9.95 11.66 1.52
CA PHE A 146 -11.33 11.72 1.03
C PHE A 146 -11.62 10.56 0.09
N VAL A 147 -12.59 9.73 0.46
CA VAL A 147 -13.03 8.58 -0.37
C VAL A 147 -13.35 9.01 -1.80
N THR A 148 -13.99 10.16 -1.99
CA THR A 148 -14.37 10.67 -3.32
C THR A 148 -13.18 11.04 -4.21
N ARG A 149 -11.98 11.20 -3.65
CA ARG A 149 -10.78 11.63 -4.38
C ARG A 149 -9.69 10.55 -4.39
N ASP A 150 -9.57 9.82 -3.30
CA ASP A 150 -8.43 8.95 -3.03
C ASP A 150 -8.77 7.45 -3.19
N ALA A 151 -10.05 7.06 -3.10
CA ALA A 151 -10.44 5.66 -3.22
C ALA A 151 -10.80 5.29 -4.66
N ILE A 152 -9.98 4.45 -5.29
CA ILE A 152 -10.23 3.88 -6.62
C ILE A 152 -10.28 2.36 -6.50
N LEU A 153 -11.45 1.81 -6.17
CA LEU A 153 -11.63 0.35 -5.97
C LEU A 153 -11.35 -0.48 -7.23
N ALA A 154 -11.47 0.13 -8.41
CA ALA A 154 -11.18 -0.52 -9.69
C ALA A 154 -9.70 -0.50 -10.07
N ALA A 155 -8.82 0.13 -9.27
CA ALA A 155 -7.40 0.17 -9.55
C ALA A 155 -6.82 -1.26 -9.56
N ASN A 156 -6.17 -1.62 -10.67
CA ASN A 156 -5.56 -2.93 -10.87
C ASN A 156 -4.07 -2.75 -11.18
N ASN A 157 -3.22 -3.42 -10.41
CA ASN A 157 -1.77 -3.37 -10.57
C ASN A 157 -1.24 -4.80 -10.62
N ALA A 158 -0.30 -5.08 -11.52
CA ALA A 158 0.44 -6.32 -11.46
C ALA A 158 1.33 -6.33 -10.22
N GLN A 159 1.34 -7.44 -9.48
CA GLN A 159 2.21 -7.59 -8.33
C GLN A 159 3.69 -7.54 -8.77
N ILE A 160 4.46 -6.65 -8.13
CA ILE A 160 5.90 -6.52 -8.36
C ILE A 160 6.63 -7.23 -7.21
N GLY A 161 7.36 -8.29 -7.54
CA GLY A 161 8.10 -9.09 -6.56
C GLY A 161 7.22 -9.95 -5.65
N LYS A 162 7.87 -10.81 -4.86
CA LYS A 162 7.21 -11.64 -3.85
C LYS A 162 6.99 -10.88 -2.54
N PRO A 163 5.97 -11.25 -1.74
CA PRO A 163 5.85 -10.80 -0.37
C PRO A 163 7.11 -11.14 0.44
N ALA A 164 7.39 -10.36 1.49
CA ALA A 164 8.58 -10.57 2.32
C ALA A 164 8.56 -11.92 3.08
N SER A 165 7.37 -12.36 3.48
CA SER A 165 7.10 -13.66 4.11
C SER A 165 5.61 -14.02 3.95
N PRO A 166 5.20 -15.27 4.22
CA PRO A 166 3.79 -15.65 4.26
C PRO A 166 2.96 -14.81 5.26
N GLU A 167 3.55 -14.44 6.40
CA GLU A 167 2.90 -13.60 7.43
C GLU A 167 2.70 -12.17 6.92
N ALA A 168 3.68 -11.61 6.21
CA ALA A 168 3.55 -10.29 5.59
C ALA A 168 2.47 -10.26 4.49
N LEU A 169 2.32 -11.37 3.73
CA LEU A 169 1.22 -11.52 2.79
C LEU A 169 -0.13 -11.55 3.51
N LYS A 170 -0.25 -12.36 4.57
CA LYS A 170 -1.49 -12.50 5.35
C LYS A 170 -1.90 -11.17 5.98
N GLU A 171 -0.97 -10.45 6.58
CA GLU A 171 -1.22 -9.14 7.18
C GLU A 171 -1.63 -8.09 6.12
N SER A 172 -1.05 -8.14 4.91
CA SER A 172 -1.47 -7.29 3.79
C SER A 172 -2.90 -7.58 3.32
N LEU A 173 -3.27 -8.86 3.23
CA LEU A 173 -4.64 -9.28 2.90
C LEU A 173 -5.62 -8.84 3.98
N ARG A 174 -5.25 -9.01 5.25
CA ARG A 174 -6.03 -8.59 6.41
C ARG A 174 -6.32 -7.09 6.39
N LEU A 175 -5.31 -6.24 6.17
CA LEU A 175 -5.54 -4.79 6.08
C LEU A 175 -6.42 -4.41 4.89
N GLN A 176 -6.29 -5.08 3.74
CA GLN A 176 -7.17 -4.83 2.60
C GLN A 176 -8.63 -5.17 2.92
N ALA A 177 -8.88 -6.30 3.58
CA ALA A 177 -10.20 -6.68 4.04
C ALA A 177 -10.75 -5.68 5.07
N LEU A 178 -9.93 -5.29 6.05
CA LEU A 178 -10.32 -4.37 7.12
C LEU A 178 -10.60 -2.95 6.60
N HIS A 179 -9.80 -2.44 5.66
CA HIS A 179 -10.03 -1.11 5.07
C HIS A 179 -11.34 -1.04 4.29
N PHE A 180 -11.79 -2.16 3.71
CA PHE A 180 -13.07 -2.22 3.02
C PHE A 180 -14.24 -2.46 3.98
N HIS A 181 -14.11 -3.45 4.87
CA HIS A 181 -15.18 -3.88 5.78
C HIS A 181 -15.39 -2.89 6.95
N GLY A 182 -14.32 -2.27 7.43
CA GLY A 182 -14.35 -1.27 8.51
C GLY A 182 -14.32 -1.84 9.93
N GLU A 183 -14.55 -3.14 10.10
CA GLU A 183 -14.58 -3.82 11.40
C GLU A 183 -13.74 -5.09 11.41
N ASP A 184 -13.26 -5.45 12.59
CA ASP A 184 -12.49 -6.67 12.81
C ASP A 184 -13.42 -7.76 13.36
N CYS A 185 -13.57 -8.87 12.63
CA CYS A 185 -14.49 -9.94 13.00
C CYS A 185 -14.01 -11.32 12.54
N ALA A 186 -14.53 -12.38 13.19
CA ALA A 186 -14.13 -13.75 12.87
C ALA A 186 -14.40 -14.16 11.41
N ALA A 187 -15.45 -13.61 10.79
CA ALA A 187 -15.74 -13.88 9.38
C ALA A 187 -14.71 -13.25 8.43
N LEU A 188 -14.21 -12.05 8.76
CA LEU A 188 -13.12 -11.41 8.04
C LEU A 188 -11.85 -12.27 8.11
N GLU A 189 -11.46 -12.70 9.32
CA GLU A 189 -10.27 -13.52 9.53
C GLU A 189 -10.33 -14.85 8.76
N ARG A 190 -11.47 -15.54 8.78
CA ARG A 190 -11.63 -16.79 8.01
C ARG A 190 -11.58 -16.56 6.50
N THR A 191 -12.08 -15.43 6.02
CA THR A 191 -11.97 -15.06 4.60
C THR A 191 -10.52 -14.75 4.23
N VAL A 192 -9.78 -14.04 5.09
CA VAL A 192 -8.35 -13.77 4.92
C VAL A 192 -7.57 -15.08 4.86
N GLU A 193 -7.85 -16.03 5.76
CA GLU A 193 -7.23 -17.35 5.77
C GLU A 193 -7.45 -18.11 4.46
N ALA A 194 -8.68 -18.12 3.96
CA ALA A 194 -9.03 -18.78 2.70
C ALA A 194 -8.24 -18.21 1.51
N ILE A 195 -8.23 -16.88 1.35
CA ILE A 195 -7.55 -16.21 0.24
C ILE A 195 -6.02 -16.30 0.38
N TRP A 196 -5.51 -16.15 1.61
CA TRP A 196 -4.08 -16.33 1.89
C TRP A 196 -3.64 -17.76 1.55
N SER A 197 -4.35 -18.77 2.03
CA SER A 197 -4.06 -20.18 1.77
C SER A 197 -4.06 -20.49 0.28
N PHE A 198 -5.04 -19.96 -0.47
CA PHE A 198 -5.08 -20.08 -1.93
C PHE A 198 -3.83 -19.46 -2.58
N ARG A 199 -3.48 -18.23 -2.21
CA ARG A 199 -2.32 -17.54 -2.78
C ARG A 199 -1.01 -18.24 -2.44
N ASP A 200 -0.86 -18.74 -1.22
CA ASP A 200 0.35 -19.42 -0.76
C ASP A 200 0.50 -20.79 -1.45
N SER A 201 -0.53 -21.65 -1.36
CA SER A 201 -0.47 -23.04 -1.82
C SER A 201 -0.64 -23.22 -3.33
N VAL A 202 -1.40 -22.35 -4.00
CA VAL A 202 -1.71 -22.48 -5.43
C VAL A 202 -0.89 -21.51 -6.26
N LEU A 203 -0.72 -20.26 -5.79
CA LEU A 203 -0.08 -19.19 -6.56
C LEU A 203 1.35 -18.86 -6.11
N ASN A 204 1.91 -19.59 -5.13
CA ASN A 204 3.25 -19.39 -4.61
C ASN A 204 3.50 -17.92 -4.15
N GLY A 205 2.50 -17.36 -3.46
CA GLY A 205 2.47 -15.98 -2.96
C GLY A 205 2.10 -14.90 -3.99
N SER A 206 1.83 -15.29 -5.24
CA SER A 206 1.46 -14.36 -6.31
C SER A 206 -0.02 -13.99 -6.25
N GLU A 207 -0.42 -13.04 -7.09
CA GLU A 207 -1.82 -12.64 -7.29
C GLU A 207 -2.24 -12.96 -8.73
N PRO A 208 -3.44 -13.55 -8.97
CA PRO A 208 -3.89 -13.84 -10.32
C PRO A 208 -4.32 -12.53 -11.02
N ALA A 209 -4.17 -12.47 -12.34
CA ALA A 209 -4.59 -11.30 -13.12
C ALA A 209 -6.11 -11.06 -13.09
N VAL A 210 -6.88 -12.13 -12.91
CA VAL A 210 -8.34 -12.12 -12.82
C VAL A 210 -8.77 -13.04 -11.68
N TRP A 211 -9.64 -12.52 -10.82
CA TRP A 211 -10.32 -13.30 -9.79
C TRP A 211 -11.66 -13.84 -10.32
N ASP A 212 -11.95 -15.11 -10.03
CA ASP A 212 -13.28 -15.72 -10.16
C ASP A 212 -13.61 -16.36 -8.81
N ILE A 213 -14.40 -15.64 -8.02
CA ILE A 213 -14.69 -15.98 -6.63
C ILE A 213 -16.21 -16.08 -6.42
N THR A 214 -16.64 -17.11 -5.69
CA THR A 214 -18.04 -17.30 -5.31
C THR A 214 -18.15 -17.38 -3.79
N VAL A 215 -19.01 -16.55 -3.19
CA VAL A 215 -19.16 -16.40 -1.74
C VAL A 215 -20.61 -16.61 -1.28
N PRO A 216 -20.86 -16.94 -0.01
CA PRO A 216 -22.22 -17.09 0.50
C PRO A 216 -22.91 -15.73 0.61
N LEU A 217 -24.06 -15.54 -0.05
CA LEU A 217 -24.76 -14.24 -0.03
C LEU A 217 -25.21 -13.84 1.39
N HIS A 218 -25.57 -14.81 2.22
CA HIS A 218 -26.01 -14.58 3.60
C HIS A 218 -24.88 -14.21 4.56
N ARG A 219 -23.62 -14.25 4.12
CA ARG A 219 -22.43 -13.95 4.94
C ARG A 219 -21.81 -12.61 4.55
N GLY A 220 -22.49 -11.50 4.87
CA GLY A 220 -22.10 -10.14 4.48
C GLY A 220 -20.62 -9.79 4.74
N CYS A 221 -20.09 -10.10 5.93
CA CYS A 221 -18.67 -9.86 6.25
C CYS A 221 -17.69 -10.63 5.33
N VAL A 222 -18.07 -11.82 4.86
CA VAL A 222 -17.27 -12.60 3.90
C VAL A 222 -17.31 -11.94 2.53
N VAL A 223 -18.48 -11.45 2.12
CA VAL A 223 -18.65 -10.69 0.88
C VAL A 223 -17.73 -9.45 0.89
N ASP A 224 -17.77 -8.66 1.95
CA ASP A 224 -16.95 -7.46 2.11
C ASP A 224 -15.45 -7.77 2.09
N ALA A 225 -15.02 -8.75 2.87
CA ALA A 225 -13.62 -9.15 2.94
C ALA A 225 -13.10 -9.67 1.58
N ALA A 226 -13.91 -10.47 0.88
CA ALA A 226 -13.59 -10.94 -0.46
C ALA A 226 -13.44 -9.78 -1.45
N ILE A 227 -14.36 -8.82 -1.46
CA ILE A 227 -14.27 -7.62 -2.31
C ILE A 227 -13.01 -6.82 -1.97
N GLY A 228 -12.74 -6.56 -0.69
CA GLY A 228 -11.60 -5.76 -0.24
C GLY A 228 -10.25 -6.33 -0.67
N MET A 229 -10.08 -7.66 -0.61
CA MET A 229 -8.82 -8.31 -0.97
C MET A 229 -8.63 -8.54 -2.48
N THR A 230 -9.71 -8.88 -3.19
CA THR A 230 -9.62 -9.36 -4.58
C THR A 230 -10.04 -8.32 -5.61
N ARG A 231 -10.74 -7.26 -5.17
CA ARG A 231 -11.45 -6.31 -6.05
C ARG A 231 -12.46 -7.01 -6.97
N ALA A 232 -12.86 -8.24 -6.66
CA ALA A 232 -13.91 -8.92 -7.39
C ALA A 232 -15.25 -8.21 -7.14
N THR A 233 -16.08 -8.13 -8.18
CA THR A 233 -17.37 -7.43 -8.08
C THR A 233 -18.44 -8.15 -8.88
N PRO A 234 -19.72 -8.09 -8.47
CA PRO A 234 -20.82 -8.71 -9.21
C PRO A 234 -20.98 -8.11 -10.61
N GLY A 235 -20.82 -6.78 -10.73
CA GLY A 235 -20.96 -6.08 -12.01
C GLY A 235 -19.92 -6.47 -13.06
N ARG A 236 -18.73 -6.93 -12.65
CA ARG A 236 -17.71 -7.48 -13.56
C ARG A 236 -17.83 -8.98 -13.76
N GLY A 237 -18.76 -9.65 -13.07
CA GLY A 237 -18.90 -11.11 -13.06
C GLY A 237 -17.76 -11.86 -12.35
N SER A 238 -16.80 -11.16 -11.75
CA SER A 238 -15.68 -11.76 -11.01
C SER A 238 -16.05 -12.20 -9.60
N LEU A 239 -17.15 -11.67 -9.04
CA LEU A 239 -17.76 -12.12 -7.78
C LEU A 239 -19.15 -12.70 -8.06
N LYS A 240 -19.38 -13.92 -7.60
CA LYS A 240 -20.66 -14.64 -7.69
C LYS A 240 -21.14 -15.00 -6.29
N PHE A 241 -22.42 -15.37 -6.21
CA PHE A 241 -23.07 -15.68 -4.94
C PHE A 241 -23.69 -17.08 -4.97
N HIS A 242 -23.70 -17.74 -3.81
CA HIS A 242 -24.37 -19.01 -3.58
C HIS A 242 -24.87 -19.11 -2.13
N SER A 243 -25.45 -20.26 -1.75
CA SER A 243 -26.11 -20.46 -0.45
C SER A 243 -25.34 -21.32 0.55
N GLU A 244 -24.24 -21.96 0.15
CA GLU A 244 -23.46 -22.81 1.07
C GLU A 244 -22.46 -21.96 1.88
N ASP A 245 -22.11 -22.38 3.10
CA ASP A 245 -21.14 -21.69 3.96
C ASP A 245 -19.67 -21.92 3.54
N VAL A 246 -19.38 -21.75 2.25
CA VAL A 246 -18.03 -21.87 1.71
C VAL A 246 -17.65 -20.75 0.76
N LEU A 247 -16.35 -20.51 0.65
CA LEU A 247 -15.75 -19.66 -0.36
C LEU A 247 -15.15 -20.56 -1.46
N LEU A 248 -15.49 -20.25 -2.71
CA LEU A 248 -14.96 -20.95 -3.88
C LEU A 248 -14.10 -20.00 -4.70
N ILE A 249 -12.91 -20.44 -5.09
CA ILE A 249 -12.03 -19.73 -6.02
C ILE A 249 -11.80 -20.61 -7.24
N ARG A 250 -12.11 -20.10 -8.44
CA ARG A 250 -11.83 -20.79 -9.69
C ARG A 250 -10.57 -20.25 -10.33
N HIS A 251 -9.65 -21.15 -10.65
CA HIS A 251 -8.37 -20.80 -11.27
C HIS A 251 -7.93 -21.93 -12.21
N GLU A 252 -7.53 -21.59 -13.43
CA GLU A 252 -7.07 -22.56 -14.45
C GLU A 252 -8.00 -23.77 -14.65
N GLY A 253 -9.32 -23.55 -14.62
CA GLY A 253 -10.33 -24.59 -14.80
C GLY A 253 -10.55 -25.50 -13.59
N ARG A 254 -9.86 -25.23 -12.46
CA ARG A 254 -10.05 -25.94 -11.18
C ARG A 254 -10.80 -25.06 -10.20
N GLU A 255 -11.54 -25.69 -9.30
CA GLU A 255 -12.28 -25.04 -8.23
C GLU A 255 -11.63 -25.40 -6.88
N HIS A 256 -11.35 -24.38 -6.09
CA HIS A 256 -10.74 -24.48 -4.77
C HIS A 256 -11.77 -24.08 -3.71
N ARG A 257 -12.06 -24.97 -2.77
CA ARG A 257 -13.09 -24.81 -1.74
C ARG A 257 -12.48 -24.53 -0.37
N PHE A 258 -13.02 -23.54 0.33
CA PHE A 258 -12.60 -23.12 1.67
C PHE A 258 -13.81 -23.00 2.59
N GLU A 259 -13.76 -23.66 3.74
CA GLU A 259 -14.80 -23.59 4.78
C GLU A 259 -14.72 -22.26 5.56
N LEU A 260 -15.87 -21.68 5.92
CA LEU A 260 -16.03 -20.32 6.48
C LEU A 260 -16.63 -20.24 7.87
#